data_AF-A0AAU2NMA1-F1
#
_entry.id   AF-A0AAU2NMA1-F1
#
_cell.length_a   1.000
_cell.length_b   1.000
_cell.length_c   1.000
_cell.angle_alpha   90.00
_cell.angle_beta   90.00
_cell.angle_gamma   90.00
#
_symmetry.space_group_name_H-M   'P 1'
#
loop_
_entity.id
_entity.type
_entity.pdbx_description
1 polymer ?
#
loop_
_entity_poly.entity_id
_entity_poly.type
_entity_poly.pdbx_seq_one_letter_code
_entity_poly.pdbx_strand_id
1 'polypeptide(L)'
;MIETAYEAAEQALKMQSERMNGMRNRASGLLASAAIVASFSAGLGIINTDPKKGHIAPIWEIGLLLGILACVAGCILAVLWPSRFYYGPSAQEILRLEKFDLSDDDIRTYITEKMIWAHGENQDFIGVRANYFRMAIILTFLEVAVIVIASLPR
;
A
#
# COMPACT_ATOMS: atom_id res chain seq x y z
N MET A 1 4.99 16.65 -31.99
CA MET A 1 4.68 17.19 -30.64
C MET A 1 3.63 16.35 -29.93
N ILE A 2 2.57 15.94 -30.62
CA ILE A 2 1.53 15.07 -30.05
C ILE A 2 2.06 13.65 -29.77
N GLU A 3 2.88 13.09 -30.65
CA GLU A 3 3.54 11.79 -30.44
C GLU A 3 4.42 11.75 -29.20
N THR A 4 5.26 12.76 -29.00
CA THR A 4 6.09 12.90 -27.78
C THR A 4 5.24 13.06 -26.51
N ALA A 5 4.08 13.70 -26.60
CA ALA A 5 3.16 13.85 -25.47
C ALA A 5 2.44 12.53 -25.13
N TYR A 6 2.04 11.77 -26.15
CA TYR A 6 1.46 10.43 -26.00
C TYR A 6 2.46 9.46 -25.35
N GLU A 7 3.69 9.39 -25.86
CA GLU A 7 4.73 8.51 -25.31
C GLU A 7 5.05 8.86 -23.85
N ALA A 8 5.18 10.15 -23.53
CA ALA A 8 5.42 10.61 -22.17
C ALA A 8 4.26 10.22 -21.22
N ALA A 9 3.01 10.35 -21.67
CA ALA A 9 1.83 9.99 -20.88
C ALA A 9 1.73 8.47 -20.66
N GLU A 10 1.99 7.66 -21.69
CA GLU A 10 2.05 6.20 -21.58
C GLU A 10 3.14 5.77 -20.59
N GLN A 11 4.34 6.36 -20.71
CA GLN A 11 5.46 6.05 -19.82
C GLN A 11 5.14 6.42 -18.37
N ALA A 12 4.51 7.57 -18.14
CA ALA A 12 4.10 8.01 -16.80
C ALA A 12 3.10 7.03 -16.15
N LEU A 13 2.12 6.52 -16.91
CA LEU A 13 1.16 5.52 -16.43
C LEU A 13 1.84 4.17 -16.13
N LYS A 14 2.78 3.73 -16.97
CA LYS A 14 3.60 2.53 -16.70
C LYS A 14 4.37 2.67 -15.39
N MET A 15 5.04 3.80 -15.17
CA MET A 15 5.75 4.07 -13.92
C MET A 15 4.81 4.07 -12.70
N GLN A 16 3.58 4.59 -12.80
CA GLN A 16 2.61 4.51 -11.71
C GLN A 16 2.22 3.06 -11.38
N SER A 17 1.99 2.23 -12.40
CA SER A 17 1.68 0.81 -12.21
C SER A 17 2.82 0.05 -11.53
N GLU A 18 4.06 0.29 -11.97
CA GLU A 18 5.25 -0.29 -11.35
C GLU A 18 5.41 0.13 -9.89
N ARG A 19 5.21 1.42 -9.58
CA ARG A 19 5.24 1.93 -8.20
C ARG A 19 4.18 1.27 -7.33
N MET A 20 2.96 1.07 -7.85
CA MET A 20 1.87 0.40 -7.13
C MET A 20 2.22 -1.06 -6.83
N ASN A 21 2.74 -1.79 -7.82
CA ASN A 21 3.17 -3.18 -7.62
C ASN A 21 4.35 -3.26 -6.63
N GLY A 22 5.30 -2.34 -6.70
CA GLY A 22 6.36 -2.21 -5.70
C GLY A 22 5.82 -1.96 -4.30
N MET A 23 4.81 -1.09 -4.16
CA MET A 23 4.16 -0.82 -2.87
C MET A 23 3.43 -2.05 -2.32
N ARG A 24 2.71 -2.79 -3.17
CA ARG A 24 2.06 -4.05 -2.79
C ARG A 24 3.06 -5.08 -2.29
N ASN A 25 4.17 -5.29 -3.01
CA ASN A 25 5.21 -6.22 -2.60
C ASN A 25 5.84 -5.83 -1.26
N ARG A 26 6.10 -4.53 -1.06
CA ARG A 26 6.62 -4.02 0.22
C ARG A 26 5.62 -4.18 1.36
N ALA A 27 4.33 -3.94 1.12
CA ALA A 27 3.28 -4.13 2.11
C ALA A 27 3.14 -5.61 2.53
N SER A 28 3.20 -6.54 1.58
CA SER A 28 3.23 -7.98 1.86
C SER A 28 4.47 -8.39 2.66
N GLY A 29 5.64 -7.83 2.34
CA GLY A 29 6.87 -8.04 3.11
C GLY A 29 6.75 -7.53 4.55
N LEU A 30 6.16 -6.35 4.74
CA LEU A 30 5.93 -5.76 6.06
C LEU A 30 4.94 -6.59 6.88
N LEU A 31 3.88 -7.12 6.26
CA LEU A 31 2.95 -8.06 6.90
C LEU A 31 3.67 -9.32 7.39
N ALA A 32 4.52 -9.90 6.55
CA ALA A 32 5.30 -11.09 6.92
C ALA A 32 6.24 -10.80 8.10
N SER A 33 6.92 -9.65 8.11
CA SER A 33 7.75 -9.25 9.24
C SER A 33 6.95 -9.05 10.53
N ALA A 34 5.77 -8.42 10.45
CA ALA A 34 4.90 -8.23 11.61
C ALA A 34 4.43 -9.59 12.17
N ALA A 35 4.08 -10.54 11.31
CA ALA A 35 3.70 -11.89 11.72
C ALA A 35 4.85 -12.63 12.44
N ILE A 36 6.09 -12.45 11.99
CA ILE A 36 7.28 -13.01 12.66
C ILE A 36 7.47 -12.37 14.03
N VAL A 37 7.36 -11.04 14.13
CA VAL A 37 7.48 -10.29 15.39
C VAL A 37 6.40 -10.71 16.40
N ALA A 38 5.16 -10.86 15.95
CA ALA A 38 4.06 -11.38 16.76
C ALA A 38 4.32 -12.82 17.23
N SER A 39 4.87 -13.67 16.35
CA SER A 39 5.23 -15.06 16.69
C SER A 39 6.34 -15.13 17.74
N PHE A 40 7.36 -14.28 17.64
CA PHE A 40 8.41 -14.17 18.67
C PHE A 40 7.86 -13.66 20.00
N SER A 41 6.94 -12.68 19.98
CA SER A 41 6.31 -12.16 21.19
C SER A 41 5.50 -13.24 21.93
N ALA A 42 4.81 -14.10 21.18
CA ALA A 42 4.15 -15.28 21.72
C ALA A 42 5.15 -16.31 22.26
N GLY A 43 6.22 -16.60 21.51
CA GLY A 43 7.24 -17.59 21.88
C GLY A 43 8.13 -17.20 23.07
N LEU A 44 8.45 -15.92 23.24
CA LEU A 44 9.18 -15.38 24.40
C LEU A 44 8.34 -15.34 25.68
N GLY A 45 7.05 -15.69 25.61
CA GLY A 45 6.19 -15.71 26.77
C GLY A 45 5.78 -14.31 27.26
N ILE A 46 5.96 -13.27 26.46
CA ILE A 46 5.41 -11.93 26.74
C ILE A 46 3.87 -12.01 26.77
N ILE A 47 3.29 -12.93 25.99
CA ILE A 47 1.86 -13.29 26.02
C ILE A 47 1.68 -14.62 26.79
N ASN A 48 2.43 -14.87 27.88
CA ASN A 48 2.15 -16.01 28.75
C ASN A 48 0.96 -15.69 29.65
N THR A 49 -0.06 -16.55 29.57
CA THR A 49 -1.19 -16.58 30.51
C THR A 49 -0.98 -17.56 31.66
N ASP A 50 0.15 -18.29 31.69
CA ASP A 50 0.46 -19.29 32.72
C ASP A 50 1.46 -18.73 33.76
N PRO A 51 1.02 -18.47 35.01
CA PRO A 51 1.88 -17.95 36.07
C PRO A 51 3.04 -18.88 36.44
N LYS A 52 2.99 -20.16 36.03
CA LYS A 52 4.02 -21.16 36.36
C LYS A 52 5.22 -21.12 35.41
N LYS A 53 5.14 -20.39 34.29
CA LYS A 53 6.15 -20.39 33.22
C LYS A 53 6.97 -19.10 33.13
N GLY A 54 6.66 -18.08 33.93
CA GLY A 54 7.43 -16.82 33.94
C GLY A 54 6.60 -15.60 34.36
N HIS A 55 7.17 -14.42 34.18
CA HIS A 55 6.49 -13.15 34.43
C HIS A 55 5.29 -13.00 33.49
N ILE A 56 4.09 -12.82 34.05
CA ILE A 56 2.88 -12.51 33.28
C ILE A 56 2.94 -11.03 32.94
N ALA A 57 3.02 -10.71 31.65
CA ALA A 57 2.92 -9.32 31.22
C ALA A 57 1.55 -8.75 31.66
N PRO A 58 1.50 -7.51 32.16
CA PRO A 58 0.25 -6.86 32.48
C PRO A 58 -0.74 -6.93 31.31
N ILE A 59 -2.02 -7.14 31.60
CA ILE A 59 -3.10 -7.21 30.59
C ILE A 59 -3.10 -5.99 29.65
N TRP A 60 -2.71 -4.81 30.15
CA TRP A 60 -2.60 -3.60 29.34
C TRP A 60 -1.50 -3.67 28.29
N GLU A 61 -0.37 -4.35 28.55
CA GLU A 61 0.73 -4.55 27.58
C GLU A 61 0.28 -5.47 26.46
N ILE A 62 -0.42 -6.57 26.81
CA ILE A 62 -0.99 -7.51 25.84
C ILE A 62 -2.04 -6.81 24.96
N GLY A 63 -2.94 -6.03 25.56
CA GLY A 63 -3.95 -5.26 24.85
C GLY A 63 -3.35 -4.21 23.91
N LEU A 64 -2.30 -3.52 24.34
CA LEU A 64 -1.57 -2.55 23.53
C LEU A 64 -0.88 -3.21 22.34
N LEU A 65 -0.21 -4.35 22.55
CA LEU A 65 0.47 -5.08 21.48
C LEU A 65 -0.51 -5.60 20.41
N LEU A 66 -1.62 -6.20 20.86
CA LEU A 66 -2.71 -6.63 19.97
C LEU A 66 -3.33 -5.46 19.22
N GLY A 67 -3.53 -4.33 19.89
CA GLY A 67 -4.03 -3.10 19.26
C GLY A 67 -3.10 -2.59 18.15
N ILE A 68 -1.79 -2.52 18.42
CA ILE A 68 -0.80 -2.10 17.43
C ILE A 68 -0.79 -3.07 16.24
N LEU A 69 -0.78 -4.38 16.49
CA LEU A 69 -0.80 -5.40 15.43
C LEU A 69 -2.06 -5.29 14.57
N ALA A 70 -3.23 -5.08 15.19
CA ALA A 70 -4.49 -4.88 14.48
C ALA A 70 -4.46 -3.60 13.62
N CYS A 71 -3.88 -2.51 14.12
CA CYS A 71 -3.67 -1.28 13.35
C CYS A 71 -2.74 -1.51 12.16
N VAL A 72 -1.62 -2.22 12.34
CA VAL A 72 -0.69 -2.57 11.25
C VAL A 72 -1.42 -3.37 10.18
N ALA A 73 -2.16 -4.41 10.56
CA ALA A 73 -2.94 -5.23 9.64
C ALA A 73 -3.99 -4.38 8.88
N GLY A 74 -4.69 -3.49 9.57
CA GLY A 74 -5.65 -2.55 8.98
C GLY A 74 -5.00 -1.62 7.95
N CYS A 75 -3.84 -1.03 8.25
CA CYS A 75 -3.09 -0.19 7.32
C CYS A 75 -2.65 -0.98 6.08
N ILE A 76 -2.19 -2.23 6.25
CA ILE A 76 -1.77 -3.07 5.12
C ILE A 76 -2.96 -3.45 4.25
N LEU A 77 -4.10 -3.80 4.86
CA LEU A 77 -5.35 -4.06 4.12
C LEU A 77 -5.80 -2.83 3.33
N ALA A 78 -5.69 -1.63 3.90
CA ALA A 78 -6.00 -0.38 3.20
C ALA A 78 -5.08 -0.15 1.99
N VAL A 79 -3.79 -0.49 2.09
CA VAL A 79 -2.83 -0.43 0.97
C VAL A 79 -3.17 -1.46 -0.11
N LEU A 80 -3.52 -2.68 0.29
CA LEU A 80 -3.83 -3.80 -0.60
C LEU A 80 -5.24 -3.74 -1.19
N TRP A 81 -6.14 -2.92 -0.63
CA TRP A 81 -7.54 -2.87 -1.02
C TRP A 81 -7.68 -2.65 -2.53
N PRO A 82 -8.58 -3.39 -3.23
CA PRO A 82 -8.81 -3.20 -4.64
C PRO A 82 -9.36 -1.78 -4.89
N SER A 83 -8.70 -1.01 -5.76
CA SER A 83 -9.23 0.26 -6.26
C SER A 83 -9.27 0.23 -7.78
N ARG A 84 -10.18 1.02 -8.34
CA ARG A 84 -10.27 1.28 -9.77
C ARG A 84 -9.17 2.27 -10.13
N PHE A 85 -8.15 1.79 -10.84
CA PHE A 85 -7.13 2.63 -11.44
C PHE A 85 -7.51 2.90 -12.89
N TYR A 86 -7.30 4.13 -13.34
CA TYR A 86 -7.54 4.52 -14.72
C TYR A 86 -6.19 4.47 -15.45
N TYR A 87 -6.09 3.69 -16.52
CA TYR A 87 -4.84 3.53 -17.29
C TYR A 87 -4.92 4.17 -18.67
N GLY A 88 -5.87 5.09 -18.86
CA GLY A 88 -6.18 5.71 -20.14
C GLY A 88 -7.48 5.17 -20.76
N PRO A 89 -7.83 5.65 -21.98
CA PRO A 89 -9.02 5.22 -22.70
C PRO A 89 -8.92 3.77 -23.15
N SER A 90 -10.05 3.05 -23.16
CA SER A 90 -10.07 1.66 -23.64
C SER A 90 -9.83 1.59 -25.15
N ALA A 91 -9.27 0.49 -25.66
CA ALA A 91 -9.12 0.28 -27.10
C ALA A 91 -10.46 0.40 -27.85
N GLN A 92 -11.56 0.05 -27.18
CA GLN A 92 -12.92 0.18 -27.71
C GLN A 92 -13.35 1.65 -27.88
N GLU A 93 -12.90 2.53 -26.99
CA GLU A 93 -13.09 3.98 -27.08
C GLU A 93 -12.32 4.56 -28.27
N ILE A 94 -11.07 4.12 -28.46
CA ILE A 94 -10.20 4.58 -29.56
C ILE A 94 -10.80 4.17 -30.91
N LEU A 95 -11.18 2.90 -31.06
CA LEU A 95 -11.86 2.39 -32.26
C LEU A 95 -13.20 3.08 -32.53
N ARG A 96 -13.85 3.63 -31.50
CA ARG A 96 -15.09 4.38 -31.66
C ARG A 96 -14.82 5.79 -32.21
N LEU A 97 -13.75 6.43 -31.77
CA LEU A 97 -13.33 7.75 -32.25
C LEU A 97 -12.88 7.71 -33.71
N GLU A 98 -12.18 6.64 -34.11
CA GLU A 98 -11.79 6.39 -35.51
C GLU A 98 -13.01 6.28 -36.43
N LYS A 99 -14.11 5.70 -35.95
CA LYS A 99 -15.38 5.60 -36.71
C LYS A 99 -16.09 6.94 -36.95
N PHE A 100 -15.71 8.00 -36.22
CA PHE A 100 -16.28 9.34 -36.40
C PHE A 100 -15.50 10.18 -37.43
N ASP A 101 -14.54 9.59 -38.15
CA ASP A 101 -13.72 10.28 -39.16
C ASP A 101 -12.97 11.49 -38.58
N LEU A 102 -12.63 11.40 -37.30
CA LEU A 102 -11.77 12.37 -36.62
C LEU A 102 -10.35 12.27 -37.17
N SER A 103 -9.66 13.40 -37.24
CA SER A 103 -8.23 13.41 -37.57
C SER A 103 -7.43 12.58 -36.56
N ASP A 104 -6.39 11.90 -37.03
CA ASP A 104 -5.42 11.20 -36.19
C ASP A 104 -4.87 12.11 -35.06
N ASP A 105 -4.68 13.39 -35.35
CA ASP A 105 -4.21 14.37 -34.37
C ASP A 105 -5.26 14.65 -33.28
N ASP A 106 -6.55 14.67 -33.63
CA ASP A 106 -7.65 14.87 -32.67
C ASP A 106 -7.80 13.65 -31.74
N ILE A 107 -7.69 12.45 -32.32
CA ILE A 107 -7.74 11.18 -31.57
C ILE A 107 -6.57 11.12 -30.60
N ARG A 108 -5.35 11.41 -31.06
CA ARG A 108 -4.16 11.41 -30.20
C ARG A 108 -4.28 12.46 -29.09
N THR A 109 -4.80 13.65 -29.39
CA THR A 109 -5.01 14.72 -28.40
C THR A 109 -5.99 14.27 -27.31
N TYR A 110 -7.13 13.68 -27.70
CA TYR A 110 -8.09 13.12 -26.75
C TYR A 110 -7.48 12.04 -25.86
N ILE A 111 -6.68 11.13 -26.44
CA ILE A 111 -6.03 10.07 -25.66
C ILE A 111 -5.04 10.67 -24.66
N THR A 112 -4.22 11.64 -25.08
CA THR A 112 -3.26 12.32 -24.20
C THR A 112 -3.98 13.02 -23.03
N GLU A 113 -5.06 13.75 -23.30
CA GLU A 113 -5.85 14.41 -22.23
C GLU A 113 -6.43 13.39 -21.24
N LYS A 114 -6.98 12.28 -21.73
CA LYS A 114 -7.50 11.20 -20.87
C LYS A 114 -6.41 10.55 -20.04
N MET A 115 -5.21 10.37 -20.58
CA MET A 115 -4.07 9.86 -19.82
C MET A 115 -3.58 10.84 -18.74
N ILE A 116 -3.56 12.14 -19.02
CA ILE A 116 -3.22 13.18 -18.03
C ILE A 116 -4.25 13.20 -16.90
N TRP A 117 -5.54 13.16 -17.24
CA TRP A 117 -6.61 13.09 -16.25
C TRP A 117 -6.49 11.83 -15.38
N ALA A 118 -6.29 10.67 -16.01
CA ALA A 118 -6.10 9.40 -15.31
C ALA A 118 -4.86 9.42 -14.39
N HIS A 119 -3.78 10.07 -14.81
CA HIS A 119 -2.57 10.24 -14.01
C HIS A 119 -2.85 11.03 -12.73
N GLY A 120 -3.56 12.15 -12.83
CA GLY A 120 -3.93 12.99 -11.68
C GLY A 120 -4.79 12.21 -10.69
N GLU A 121 -5.85 11.56 -11.18
CA GLU A 121 -6.77 10.80 -10.34
C GLU A 121 -6.05 9.65 -9.61
N ASN A 122 -5.19 8.91 -10.31
CA ASN A 122 -4.40 7.84 -9.71
C ASN A 122 -3.39 8.35 -8.68
N GLN A 123 -2.82 9.54 -8.88
CA GLN A 123 -1.79 10.09 -8.01
C GLN A 123 -2.34 10.34 -6.60
N ASP A 124 -3.59 10.82 -6.49
CA ASP A 124 -4.25 11.03 -5.20
C ASP A 124 -4.46 9.71 -4.45
N PHE A 125 -4.91 8.66 -5.15
CA PHE A 125 -5.05 7.32 -4.57
C PHE A 125 -3.71 6.72 -4.14
N ILE A 126 -2.66 6.90 -4.94
CA ILE A 126 -1.30 6.46 -4.60
C ILE A 126 -0.79 7.20 -3.36
N GLY A 127 -1.03 8.50 -3.26
CA GLY A 127 -0.63 9.33 -2.13
C GLY A 127 -1.27 8.87 -0.81
N VAL A 128 -2.57 8.65 -0.81
CA VAL A 128 -3.31 8.14 0.36
C VAL A 128 -2.77 6.78 0.79
N ARG A 129 -2.54 5.85 -0.14
CA ARG A 129 -1.97 4.52 0.16
C ARG A 129 -0.53 4.60 0.67
N ALA A 130 0.28 5.49 0.10
CA ALA A 130 1.64 5.73 0.57
C ALA A 130 1.64 6.23 2.02
N ASN A 131 0.64 7.05 2.41
CA ASN A 131 0.49 7.51 3.78
C ASN A 131 0.14 6.35 4.73
N TYR A 132 -0.81 5.48 4.36
CA TYR A 132 -1.11 4.27 5.14
C TYR A 132 0.11 3.34 5.28
N PHE A 133 0.89 3.18 4.22
CA PHE A 133 2.13 2.41 4.27
C PHE A 133 3.15 3.02 5.23
N ARG A 134 3.31 4.35 5.24
CA ARG A 134 4.18 5.06 6.19
C ARG A 134 3.71 4.87 7.64
N MET A 135 2.41 4.95 7.89
CA MET A 135 1.84 4.68 9.22
C MET A 135 2.09 3.25 9.67
N ALA A 136 1.94 2.27 8.77
CA ALA A 136 2.24 0.87 9.06
C ALA A 136 3.70 0.67 9.49
N ILE A 137 4.65 1.30 8.79
CA ILE A 137 6.07 1.27 9.16
C ILE A 137 6.28 1.81 10.58
N ILE A 138 5.73 2.99 10.89
CA ILE A 138 5.89 3.62 12.22
C ILE A 138 5.30 2.70 13.31
N LEU A 139 4.11 2.15 13.08
CA LEU A 139 3.47 1.23 14.01
C LEU A 139 4.29 -0.04 14.24
N THR A 140 4.88 -0.62 13.19
CA THR A 140 5.77 -1.78 13.34
C THR A 140 7.02 -1.46 14.14
N PHE A 141 7.61 -0.27 13.97
CA PHE A 141 8.73 0.16 14.83
C PHE A 141 8.32 0.32 16.29
N LEU A 142 7.13 0.88 16.54
CA LEU A 142 6.57 0.98 17.89
C LEU A 142 6.30 -0.40 18.50
N GLU A 143 5.77 -1.34 17.73
CA GLU A 143 5.56 -2.73 18.15
C GLU A 143 6.87 -3.36 18.62
N VAL A 144 7.92 -3.27 17.79
CA VAL A 144 9.26 -3.79 18.14
C VAL A 144 9.81 -3.10 19.40
N ALA A 145 9.66 -1.77 19.53
CA ALA A 145 10.13 -1.05 20.71
C ALA A 145 9.42 -1.52 21.99
N VAL A 146 8.10 -1.72 21.94
CA VAL A 146 7.31 -2.24 23.07
C VAL A 146 7.79 -3.64 23.45
N ILE A 147 8.01 -4.52 22.47
CA ILE A 147 8.52 -5.88 22.71
C ILE A 147 9.88 -5.85 23.39
N VAL A 148 10.80 -5.02 22.88
CA VAL A 148 12.14 -4.89 23.46
C VAL A 148 12.05 -4.40 24.90
N ILE A 149 11.26 -3.36 25.17
CA ILE A 149 11.06 -2.82 26.52
C ILE A 149 10.44 -3.86 27.45
N ALA A 150 9.45 -4.63 26.98
CA ALA A 150 8.80 -5.68 27.76
C ALA A 150 9.75 -6.88 28.02
N SER A 151 10.70 -7.13 27.12
CA SER A 151 11.67 -8.22 27.23
C SER A 151 12.89 -7.91 28.10
N LEU A 152 13.13 -6.64 28.44
CA LEU A 152 14.25 -6.24 29.28
C LEU A 152 14.03 -6.78 30.72
N PRO A 153 15.03 -7.48 31.31
CA PRO A 153 14.92 -7.95 32.68
C PRO A 153 14.77 -6.75 33.61
N ARG A 154 13.68 -6.72 34.39
CA ARG A 154 13.47 -5.78 35.50
C ARG A 154 14.16 -6.29 36.76
#